data_AF-A0A7X7PZN6-F1
#
_entry.id   AF-A0A7X7PZN6-F1
#
_cell.length_a   1.000
_cell.length_b   1.000
_cell.length_c   1.000
_cell.angle_alpha   90.00
_cell.angle_beta   90.00
_cell.angle_gamma   90.00
#
_symmetry.space_group_name_H-M   'P 1'
#
loop_
_entity.id
_entity.type
_entity.pdbx_description
1 polymer ?
#
loop_
_entity_poly.entity_id
_entity_poly.type
_entity_poly.pdbx_seq_one_letter_code
_entity_poly.pdbx_strand_id
1 'polypeptide(L)'
;MTITVDFDLIIIAIFVTIFITGFIRGGGIEFLRVAKIIIPFLVLYFYGDKITNLLFSNQRIVEFVYDILPNVPYRNTIASLSTKILLYIVVYLFLAILLWRLGKYVLDERIEYYFGRYNSILGGIFALIRTYIIVSIIIIPFYALNFTNQHDPLTKFIINHPPRFSRMGILLDKARPTIDKLNDVTSSLKIMDIKSFEKYTHLVYDVKSFVTETEDEAYDLYTYLSAEDIITDKYNKREFLTYYLYNTNIFQDLNLNDKEMSNLNKSLIDKINRYRQVFVWAYEKQVLEMETKEEVIESFIQNYNEIAASTDDELTIEMLTKLKFNVKLYLVLKEWLSDSFQIDITSTTDLLNDDNLENILDHYPLYEDDLLELIKLEFDQKEQEIILSQLDKLKNFQTLYQNRYKPQIMIYEQLMDDVSFKYKLTFAILKDTKFNHLVDREIQSESIMYLFFLDSLDFLNRFTKNNQVYYETAQIYVALFLIDIDQELNIDPMTAEKVIRQLSHFSQNEDLYNRTKKSINEIIRTLLIKREGQTYLDYLIEHEFCEATIIDELLASPIVKETLSYENYKLLENMKKN
;
A
#
# COMPACT_ATOMS: atom_id res chain seq x y z
N MET A 1 3.19 -24.69 1.02
CA MET A 1 3.51 -24.28 -0.36
C MET A 1 2.85 -22.94 -0.63
N THR A 2 3.56 -21.83 -0.43
CA THR A 2 3.29 -20.72 -1.33
C THR A 2 3.74 -21.24 -2.68
N ILE A 3 2.79 -21.50 -3.59
CA ILE A 3 3.13 -21.24 -4.99
C ILE A 3 3.45 -19.75 -4.95
N THR A 4 4.73 -19.42 -4.76
CA THR A 4 5.25 -18.14 -5.22
C THR A 4 5.03 -18.27 -6.71
N VAL A 5 3.84 -17.86 -7.13
CA VAL A 5 3.56 -17.56 -8.50
C VAL A 5 4.50 -16.42 -8.77
N ASP A 6 5.69 -16.79 -9.22
CA ASP A 6 6.71 -15.86 -9.62
C ASP A 6 6.06 -15.09 -10.77
N PHE A 7 5.60 -13.88 -10.46
CA PHE A 7 4.73 -13.10 -11.33
C PHE A 7 5.41 -12.93 -12.70
N ASP A 8 6.74 -12.86 -12.68
CA ASP A 8 7.61 -12.87 -13.85
C ASP A 8 7.47 -14.14 -14.70
N LEU A 9 7.34 -15.33 -14.10
CA LEU A 9 7.22 -16.61 -14.81
C LEU A 9 5.87 -16.74 -15.52
N ILE A 10 4.79 -16.24 -14.90
CA ILE A 10 3.48 -16.11 -15.57
C ILE A 10 3.57 -15.12 -16.73
N ILE A 11 4.22 -13.97 -16.54
CA ILE A 11 4.32 -12.97 -17.59
C ILE A 11 5.23 -13.45 -18.73
N ILE A 12 6.30 -14.17 -18.44
CA ILE A 12 7.16 -14.82 -19.43
C ILE A 12 6.37 -15.85 -20.24
N ALA A 13 5.52 -16.66 -19.60
CA ALA A 13 4.65 -17.61 -20.30
C ALA A 13 3.64 -16.91 -21.23
N ILE A 14 3.04 -15.81 -20.76
CA ILE A 14 2.16 -14.95 -21.57
C ILE A 14 2.94 -14.33 -22.74
N PHE A 15 4.16 -13.85 -22.48
CA PHE A 15 5.04 -13.20 -23.45
C PHE A 15 5.45 -14.15 -24.57
N VAL A 16 5.93 -15.36 -24.23
CA VAL A 16 6.30 -16.39 -25.21
C VAL A 16 5.10 -16.79 -26.05
N THR A 17 3.92 -16.94 -25.42
CA THR A 17 2.68 -17.29 -26.13
C THR A 17 2.26 -16.18 -27.11
N ILE A 18 2.31 -14.92 -26.70
CA ILE A 18 1.95 -13.78 -27.58
C ILE A 18 2.98 -13.60 -28.70
N PHE A 19 4.28 -13.80 -28.41
CA PHE A 19 5.35 -13.73 -29.40
C PHE A 19 5.22 -14.82 -30.47
N ILE A 20 5.05 -16.08 -30.06
CA ILE A 20 4.86 -17.22 -30.97
C ILE A 20 3.61 -17.02 -31.81
N THR A 21 2.49 -16.59 -31.20
CA THR A 21 1.25 -16.35 -31.94
C THR A 21 1.37 -15.17 -32.91
N GLY A 22 2.13 -14.13 -32.58
CA GLY A 22 2.42 -13.01 -33.48
C GLY A 22 3.34 -13.39 -34.64
N PHE A 23 4.34 -14.23 -34.39
CA PHE A 23 5.23 -14.77 -35.42
C PHE A 23 4.46 -15.64 -36.44
N ILE A 24 3.51 -16.44 -35.95
CA ILE A 24 2.64 -17.30 -36.79
C ILE A 24 1.63 -16.49 -37.60
N ARG A 25 1.09 -15.40 -37.04
CA ARG A 25 0.02 -14.61 -37.66
C ARG A 25 0.50 -13.51 -38.62
N GLY A 26 1.77 -13.11 -38.56
CA GLY A 26 2.35 -12.12 -39.46
C GLY A 26 2.19 -10.65 -39.04
N GLY A 27 3.09 -9.81 -39.56
CA GLY A 27 3.33 -8.41 -39.20
C GLY A 27 2.17 -7.47 -39.49
N GLY A 28 1.48 -7.65 -40.61
CA GLY A 28 0.30 -6.84 -40.93
C GLY A 28 -0.80 -6.93 -39.89
N ILE A 29 -1.11 -8.16 -39.47
CA ILE A 29 -2.18 -8.43 -38.50
C ILE A 29 -1.79 -7.95 -37.10
N GLU A 30 -0.54 -8.18 -36.67
CA GLU A 30 -0.08 -7.70 -35.36
C GLU A 30 0.11 -6.17 -35.33
N PHE A 31 0.54 -5.54 -36.42
CA PHE A 31 0.59 -4.07 -36.52
C PHE A 31 -0.80 -3.45 -36.30
N LEU A 32 -1.82 -3.99 -36.95
CA LEU A 32 -3.20 -3.53 -36.77
C LEU A 32 -3.69 -3.72 -35.34
N ARG A 33 -3.26 -4.77 -34.64
CA ARG A 33 -3.59 -4.99 -33.22
C ARG A 33 -2.86 -4.03 -32.29
N VAL A 34 -1.60 -3.72 -32.57
CA VAL A 34 -0.85 -2.66 -31.86
C VAL A 34 -1.54 -1.31 -32.06
N ALA A 35 -1.87 -0.95 -33.30
CA ALA A 35 -2.54 0.31 -33.62
C ALA A 35 -3.91 0.44 -32.94
N LYS A 36 -4.71 -0.64 -32.89
CA LYS A 36 -5.97 -0.69 -32.15
C LYS A 36 -5.82 -0.34 -30.67
N ILE A 37 -4.69 -0.71 -30.06
CA ILE A 37 -4.42 -0.46 -28.64
C ILE A 37 -3.84 0.95 -28.43
N ILE A 38 -2.92 1.40 -29.28
CA ILE A 38 -2.23 2.70 -29.15
C ILE A 38 -3.12 3.89 -29.51
N ILE A 39 -3.89 3.82 -30.60
CA ILE A 39 -4.66 4.98 -31.09
C ILE A 39 -5.66 5.50 -30.05
N PRO A 40 -6.42 4.66 -29.31
CA PRO A 40 -7.24 5.15 -28.21
C PRO A 40 -6.45 5.91 -27.14
N PHE A 41 -5.22 5.49 -26.82
CA PHE A 41 -4.35 6.22 -25.89
C PHE A 41 -3.88 7.56 -26.47
N LEU A 42 -3.58 7.64 -27.76
CA LEU A 42 -3.26 8.92 -28.42
C LEU A 42 -4.47 9.88 -28.42
N VAL A 43 -5.66 9.37 -28.67
CA VAL A 43 -6.89 10.16 -28.61
C VAL A 43 -7.13 10.67 -27.19
N LEU A 44 -6.99 9.80 -26.17
CA LEU A 44 -7.04 10.22 -24.77
C LEU A 44 -5.95 11.24 -24.42
N TYR A 45 -4.75 11.07 -24.95
CA TYR A 45 -3.61 11.96 -24.68
C TYR A 45 -3.89 13.39 -25.16
N PHE A 46 -4.48 13.56 -26.35
CA PHE A 46 -4.74 14.90 -26.92
C PHE A 46 -6.12 15.47 -26.56
N TYR A 47 -7.12 14.63 -26.30
CA TYR A 47 -8.52 15.06 -26.16
C TYR A 47 -9.15 14.69 -24.81
N GLY A 48 -8.46 13.95 -23.94
CA GLY A 48 -9.00 13.47 -22.66
C GLY A 48 -9.50 14.59 -21.74
N ASP A 49 -8.79 15.72 -21.67
CA ASP A 49 -9.21 16.84 -20.81
C ASP A 49 -10.38 17.60 -21.43
N LYS A 50 -10.38 17.81 -22.75
CA LYS A 50 -11.54 18.41 -23.46
C LYS A 50 -12.80 17.58 -23.26
N ILE A 51 -12.68 16.25 -23.26
CA ILE A 51 -13.80 15.33 -23.08
C ILE A 51 -14.24 15.27 -21.62
N THR A 52 -13.30 15.30 -20.68
CA THR A 52 -13.62 15.42 -19.24
C THR A 52 -14.36 16.73 -18.97
N ASN A 53 -13.90 17.83 -19.55
CA ASN A 53 -14.57 19.13 -19.46
C ASN A 53 -15.96 19.08 -20.13
N LEU A 54 -16.13 18.41 -21.27
CA LEU A 54 -17.44 18.26 -21.94
C LEU A 54 -18.45 17.38 -21.18
N LEU A 55 -18.00 16.28 -20.56
CA LEU A 55 -18.86 15.42 -19.74
C LEU A 55 -19.48 16.22 -18.59
N PHE A 56 -18.68 17.14 -18.07
CA PHE A 56 -18.99 17.88 -16.86
C PHE A 56 -19.50 19.31 -17.14
N SER A 57 -19.37 19.85 -18.35
CA SER A 57 -19.98 21.13 -18.72
C SER A 57 -21.49 21.03 -18.96
N ASN A 58 -22.02 19.82 -19.19
CA ASN A 58 -23.44 19.61 -19.40
C ASN A 58 -24.14 19.16 -18.11
N GLN A 59 -24.93 20.06 -17.53
CA GLN A 59 -25.65 19.84 -16.28
C GLN A 59 -26.53 18.57 -16.29
N ARG A 60 -27.13 18.21 -17.43
CA ARG A 60 -27.95 16.98 -17.54
C ARG A 60 -27.12 15.70 -17.41
N ILE A 61 -25.87 15.71 -17.90
CA ILE A 61 -24.97 14.56 -17.80
C ILE A 61 -24.49 14.42 -16.34
N VAL A 62 -24.25 15.55 -15.67
CA VAL A 62 -23.86 15.58 -14.25
C VAL A 62 -24.99 15.04 -13.37
N GLU A 63 -26.21 15.51 -13.58
CA GLU A 63 -27.41 15.01 -12.87
C GLU A 63 -27.56 13.50 -13.07
N PHE A 64 -27.43 13.01 -14.32
CA PHE A 64 -27.45 11.58 -14.61
C PHE A 64 -26.35 10.78 -13.89
N VAL A 65 -25.11 11.29 -13.84
CA VAL A 65 -24.01 10.66 -13.08
C VAL A 65 -24.32 10.64 -11.58
N TYR A 66 -24.89 11.71 -11.04
CA TYR A 66 -25.23 11.81 -9.62
C TYR A 66 -26.42 10.95 -9.23
N ASP A 67 -27.35 10.71 -10.16
CA ASP A 67 -28.47 9.78 -10.02
C ASP A 67 -28.00 8.32 -10.04
N ILE A 68 -26.97 7.98 -10.84
CA ILE A 68 -26.42 6.62 -10.93
C ILE A 68 -25.44 6.31 -9.79
N LEU A 69 -24.67 7.29 -9.35
CA LEU A 69 -23.69 7.16 -8.26
C LEU A 69 -24.09 7.98 -7.02
N PRO A 70 -25.29 7.77 -6.46
CA PRO A 70 -25.69 8.50 -5.26
C PRO A 70 -24.81 8.04 -4.09
N ASN A 71 -24.25 9.01 -3.37
CA ASN A 71 -23.43 8.79 -2.17
C ASN A 71 -22.15 7.97 -2.36
N VAL A 72 -21.69 7.72 -3.59
CA VAL A 72 -20.43 6.99 -3.84
C VAL A 72 -19.21 7.89 -3.52
N PRO A 73 -18.19 7.37 -2.79
CA PRO A 73 -16.90 8.03 -2.60
C PRO A 73 -16.27 8.43 -3.93
N TYR A 74 -15.58 9.57 -4.01
CA TYR A 74 -14.82 9.94 -5.21
C TYR A 74 -15.63 9.95 -6.52
N ARG A 75 -16.95 10.18 -6.45
CA ARG A 75 -17.86 10.04 -7.60
C ARG A 75 -17.45 10.88 -8.81
N ASN A 76 -16.85 12.06 -8.62
CA ASN A 76 -16.44 12.92 -9.74
C ASN A 76 -15.16 12.39 -10.37
N THR A 77 -14.19 11.96 -9.56
CA THR A 77 -13.00 11.26 -10.04
C THR A 77 -13.37 9.97 -10.77
N ILE A 78 -14.27 9.17 -10.20
CA ILE A 78 -14.78 7.93 -10.80
C ILE A 78 -15.46 8.24 -12.13
N ALA A 79 -16.38 9.19 -12.19
CA ALA A 79 -17.06 9.53 -13.43
C ALA A 79 -16.10 10.07 -14.51
N SER A 80 -15.08 10.85 -14.13
CA SER A 80 -14.01 11.28 -15.03
C SER A 80 -13.23 10.09 -15.59
N LEU A 81 -12.80 9.19 -14.70
CA LEU A 81 -12.04 8.00 -15.05
C LEU A 81 -12.86 7.03 -15.91
N SER A 82 -14.11 6.76 -15.52
CA SER A 82 -15.06 5.95 -16.27
C SER A 82 -15.36 6.53 -17.65
N THR A 83 -15.38 7.86 -17.80
CA THR A 83 -15.55 8.50 -19.11
C THR A 83 -14.33 8.32 -19.98
N LYS A 84 -13.12 8.45 -19.42
CA LYS A 84 -11.87 8.15 -20.13
C LYS A 84 -11.80 6.68 -20.56
N ILE A 85 -12.23 5.76 -19.69
CA ILE A 85 -12.34 4.32 -20.00
C ILE A 85 -13.40 4.06 -21.07
N LEU A 86 -14.58 4.68 -20.97
CA LEU A 86 -15.65 4.53 -21.94
C LEU A 86 -15.21 5.08 -23.30
N LEU A 87 -14.55 6.23 -23.34
CA LEU A 87 -13.98 6.78 -24.57
C LEU A 87 -12.94 5.83 -25.15
N TYR A 88 -12.05 5.29 -24.32
CA TYR A 88 -11.09 4.28 -24.75
C TYR A 88 -11.80 3.11 -25.45
N ILE A 89 -12.84 2.57 -24.80
CA ILE A 89 -13.64 1.46 -25.33
C ILE A 89 -14.33 1.87 -26.63
N VAL A 90 -14.93 3.05 -26.71
CA VAL A 90 -15.62 3.54 -27.91
C VAL A 90 -14.66 3.72 -29.07
N VAL A 91 -13.50 4.34 -28.85
CA VAL A 91 -12.47 4.53 -29.90
C VAL A 91 -11.91 3.18 -30.32
N TYR A 92 -11.66 2.28 -29.37
CA TYR A 92 -11.22 0.92 -29.63
C TYR A 92 -12.24 0.14 -30.48
N LEU A 93 -13.52 0.18 -30.09
CA LEU A 93 -14.62 -0.47 -30.82
C LEU A 93 -14.83 0.14 -32.20
N PHE A 94 -14.78 1.47 -32.31
CA PHE A 94 -14.86 2.17 -33.60
C PHE A 94 -13.73 1.73 -34.53
N LEU A 95 -12.49 1.70 -34.04
CA LEU A 95 -11.34 1.19 -34.79
C LEU A 95 -11.50 -0.29 -35.12
N ALA A 96 -12.05 -1.10 -34.21
CA ALA A 96 -12.31 -2.52 -34.46
C ALA A 96 -13.34 -2.72 -35.58
N ILE A 97 -14.44 -1.98 -35.57
CA ILE A 97 -15.50 -2.01 -36.59
C ILE A 97 -14.97 -1.46 -37.92
N LEU A 98 -14.23 -0.35 -37.89
CA LEU A 98 -13.61 0.25 -39.07
C LEU A 98 -12.61 -0.70 -39.71
N LEU A 99 -11.77 -1.35 -38.91
CA LEU A 99 -10.81 -2.34 -39.40
C LEU A 99 -11.47 -3.64 -39.86
N TRP A 100 -12.57 -4.07 -39.24
CA TRP A 100 -13.38 -5.18 -39.75
C TRP A 100 -13.99 -4.85 -41.11
N ARG A 101 -14.52 -3.62 -41.28
CA ARG A 101 -15.09 -3.16 -42.54
C ARG A 101 -14.04 -2.94 -43.63
N LEU A 102 -12.85 -2.45 -43.28
CA LEU A 102 -11.71 -2.30 -44.20
C LEU A 102 -11.05 -3.64 -44.54
N GLY A 103 -11.03 -4.60 -43.61
CA GLY A 103 -10.57 -5.97 -43.83
C GLY A 103 -11.35 -6.68 -44.94
N LYS A 104 -12.64 -6.32 -45.10
CA LYS A 104 -13.48 -6.79 -46.20
C LYS A 104 -13.06 -6.27 -47.59
N TYR A 105 -12.21 -5.24 -47.68
CA TYR A 105 -11.88 -4.59 -48.96
C TYR A 105 -10.39 -4.64 -49.36
N VAL A 106 -9.41 -4.70 -48.46
CA VAL A 106 -7.99 -4.48 -48.88
C VAL A 106 -6.89 -5.28 -48.16
N LEU A 107 -7.09 -5.89 -46.98
CA LEU A 107 -5.97 -5.95 -46.03
C LEU A 107 -5.34 -7.32 -45.69
N ASP A 108 -5.92 -8.47 -45.99
CA ASP A 108 -5.22 -9.75 -45.71
C ASP A 108 -4.18 -10.08 -46.79
N GLU A 109 -4.57 -10.23 -48.06
CA GLU A 109 -3.62 -10.64 -49.12
C GLU A 109 -2.61 -9.56 -49.52
N ARG A 110 -2.99 -8.27 -49.51
CA ARG A 110 -2.08 -7.18 -49.95
C ARG A 110 -1.07 -6.78 -48.88
N ILE A 111 -1.42 -6.82 -47.59
CA ILE A 111 -0.45 -6.47 -46.54
C ILE A 111 0.60 -7.57 -46.39
N GLU A 112 0.21 -8.85 -46.44
CA GLU A 112 1.18 -9.96 -46.46
C GLU A 112 2.13 -9.85 -47.66
N TYR A 113 1.61 -9.44 -48.82
CA TYR A 113 2.40 -9.15 -50.00
C TYR A 113 3.38 -7.97 -49.82
N TYR A 114 2.95 -6.88 -49.18
CA TYR A 114 3.81 -5.71 -48.90
C TYR A 114 4.93 -6.00 -47.90
N PHE A 115 4.71 -6.87 -46.91
CA PHE A 115 5.75 -7.23 -45.92
C PHE A 115 6.62 -8.42 -46.35
N GLY A 116 6.20 -9.19 -47.37
CA GLY A 116 7.01 -10.20 -48.05
C GLY A 116 7.65 -11.22 -47.09
N ARG A 117 8.90 -11.60 -47.35
CA ARG A 117 9.66 -12.61 -46.57
C ARG A 117 9.91 -12.21 -45.11
N TYR A 118 9.73 -10.94 -44.76
CA TYR A 118 9.93 -10.41 -43.41
C TYR A 118 8.63 -10.29 -42.60
N ASN A 119 7.49 -10.70 -43.16
CA ASN A 119 6.18 -10.60 -42.52
C ASN A 119 6.11 -11.35 -41.17
N SER A 120 6.68 -12.54 -41.06
CA SER A 120 6.70 -13.29 -39.78
C SER A 120 7.58 -12.62 -38.72
N ILE A 121 8.73 -12.08 -39.12
CA ILE A 121 9.67 -11.36 -38.23
C ILE A 121 9.02 -10.07 -37.72
N LEU A 122 8.38 -9.31 -38.60
CA LEU A 122 7.62 -8.10 -38.22
C LEU A 122 6.41 -8.44 -37.34
N GLY A 123 5.77 -9.61 -37.55
CA GLY A 123 4.74 -10.16 -36.66
C GLY A 123 5.24 -10.37 -35.24
N GLY A 124 6.42 -10.98 -35.10
CA GLY A 124 7.12 -11.09 -33.82
C GLY A 124 7.39 -9.72 -33.19
N ILE A 125 7.94 -8.76 -33.94
CA ILE A 125 8.26 -7.41 -33.44
C ILE A 125 7.01 -6.65 -32.98
N PHE A 126 5.92 -6.66 -33.75
CA PHE A 126 4.68 -5.99 -33.34
C PHE A 126 4.00 -6.68 -32.16
N ALA A 127 4.10 -8.01 -32.06
CA ALA A 127 3.65 -8.73 -30.87
C ALA A 127 4.46 -8.38 -29.63
N LEU A 128 5.78 -8.15 -29.77
CA LEU A 128 6.62 -7.64 -28.67
C LEU A 128 6.15 -6.26 -28.22
N ILE A 129 5.93 -5.33 -29.16
CA ILE A 129 5.42 -4.00 -28.86
C ILE A 129 4.08 -4.10 -28.14
N ARG A 130 3.13 -4.87 -28.68
CA ARG A 130 1.80 -5.07 -28.08
C ARG A 130 1.89 -5.59 -26.65
N THR A 131 2.73 -6.59 -26.42
CA THR A 131 2.92 -7.21 -25.12
C THR A 131 3.49 -6.20 -24.13
N TYR A 132 4.51 -5.44 -24.54
CA TYR A 132 5.07 -4.36 -23.72
C TYR A 132 3.99 -3.35 -23.29
N ILE A 133 3.06 -2.97 -24.16
CA ILE A 133 1.95 -2.05 -23.81
C ILE A 133 1.02 -2.67 -22.76
N ILE A 134 0.57 -3.91 -22.98
CA ILE A 134 -0.36 -4.59 -22.08
C ILE A 134 0.26 -4.79 -20.69
N VAL A 135 1.50 -5.29 -20.66
CA VAL A 135 2.23 -5.54 -19.42
C VAL A 135 2.49 -4.22 -18.68
N SER A 136 2.84 -3.15 -19.39
CA SER A 136 3.03 -1.83 -18.77
C SER A 136 1.78 -1.31 -18.06
N ILE A 137 0.58 -1.52 -18.63
CA ILE A 137 -0.69 -1.10 -18.01
C ILE A 137 -0.95 -1.83 -16.68
N ILE A 138 -0.44 -3.06 -16.53
CA ILE A 138 -0.62 -3.87 -15.31
C ILE A 138 0.48 -3.56 -14.28
N ILE A 139 1.74 -3.50 -14.71
CA ILE A 139 2.88 -3.32 -13.82
C ILE A 139 2.93 -1.94 -13.19
N ILE A 140 2.54 -0.88 -13.92
CA ILE A 140 2.60 0.49 -13.42
C ILE A 140 1.72 0.69 -12.16
N PRO A 141 0.43 0.31 -12.14
CA PRO A 141 -0.39 0.35 -10.91
C PRO A 141 0.14 -0.54 -9.77
N PHE A 142 0.62 -1.74 -10.09
CA PHE A 142 1.13 -2.67 -9.07
C PHE A 142 2.39 -2.13 -8.39
N TYR A 143 3.26 -1.47 -9.15
CA TYR A 143 4.44 -0.81 -8.63
C TYR A 143 4.08 0.38 -7.72
N ALA A 144 3.12 1.21 -8.16
CA ALA A 144 2.67 2.36 -7.36
C ALA A 144 2.02 1.97 -6.03
N LEU A 145 1.45 0.76 -5.94
CA LEU A 145 0.84 0.21 -4.74
C LEU A 145 1.79 -0.70 -3.94
N ASN A 146 3.09 -0.73 -4.29
CA ASN A 146 4.11 -1.54 -3.62
C ASN A 146 3.83 -3.07 -3.65
N PHE A 147 3.13 -3.55 -4.68
CA PHE A 147 2.92 -4.99 -4.93
C PHE A 147 4.06 -5.62 -5.73
N THR A 148 4.81 -4.82 -6.49
CA THR A 148 5.99 -5.24 -7.27
C THR A 148 7.14 -4.28 -7.01
N ASN A 149 8.38 -4.72 -7.21
CA ASN A 149 9.55 -3.93 -6.84
C ASN A 149 10.57 -3.79 -7.98
N GLN A 150 11.49 -2.83 -7.87
CA GLN A 150 12.54 -2.62 -8.89
C GLN A 150 13.56 -3.76 -8.98
N HIS A 151 13.48 -4.74 -8.08
CA HIS A 151 14.31 -5.93 -8.12
C HIS A 151 13.85 -6.93 -9.19
N ASP A 152 12.59 -6.88 -9.61
CA ASP A 152 12.06 -7.76 -10.65
C ASP A 152 12.54 -7.26 -12.03
N PRO A 153 13.24 -8.07 -12.86
CA PRO A 153 13.84 -7.61 -14.12
C PRO A 153 12.86 -6.94 -15.09
N LEU A 154 11.62 -7.44 -15.17
CA LEU A 154 10.59 -6.95 -16.06
C LEU A 154 9.97 -5.64 -15.55
N THR A 155 9.64 -5.60 -14.26
CA THR A 155 9.19 -4.39 -13.55
C THR A 155 10.22 -3.28 -13.71
N LYS A 156 11.51 -3.59 -13.48
CA LYS A 156 12.62 -2.67 -13.71
C LYS A 156 12.70 -2.18 -15.15
N PHE A 157 12.56 -3.06 -16.14
CA PHE A 157 12.59 -2.67 -17.55
C PHE A 157 11.47 -1.70 -17.92
N ILE A 158 10.24 -1.96 -17.48
CA ILE A 158 9.05 -1.14 -17.75
C ILE A 158 9.11 0.19 -17.01
N ILE A 159 9.56 0.20 -15.76
CA ILE A 159 9.69 1.44 -14.98
C ILE A 159 10.84 2.30 -15.51
N ASN A 160 11.91 1.70 -16.04
CA ASN A 160 12.99 2.45 -16.69
C ASN A 160 12.61 2.97 -18.08
N HIS A 161 11.61 2.36 -18.71
CA HIS A 161 11.13 2.75 -20.03
C HIS A 161 9.60 2.75 -20.00
N PRO A 162 8.95 3.68 -19.29
CA PRO A 162 7.50 3.70 -19.26
C PRO A 162 6.96 4.14 -20.63
N PRO A 163 5.81 3.62 -21.07
CA PRO A 163 5.23 3.96 -22.36
C PRO A 163 4.84 5.44 -22.41
N ARG A 164 5.68 6.25 -23.07
CA ARG A 164 5.51 7.71 -23.20
C ARG A 164 4.28 8.15 -23.99
N PHE A 165 3.62 7.24 -24.71
CA PHE A 165 2.33 7.51 -25.37
C PHE A 165 1.13 7.40 -24.41
N SER A 166 1.34 6.91 -23.18
CA SER A 166 0.33 6.85 -22.13
C SER A 166 0.59 7.93 -21.07
N ARG A 167 -0.45 8.68 -20.69
CA ARG A 167 -0.37 9.69 -19.62
C ARG A 167 0.06 9.09 -18.29
N MET A 168 -0.38 7.86 -18.00
CA MET A 168 0.00 7.12 -16.80
C MET A 168 1.50 6.77 -16.78
N GLY A 169 2.11 6.44 -17.93
CA GLY A 169 3.55 6.23 -18.04
C GLY A 169 4.37 7.50 -17.83
N ILE A 170 3.90 8.64 -18.34
CA ILE A 170 4.53 9.96 -18.11
C ILE A 170 4.42 10.35 -16.63
N LEU A 171 3.25 10.16 -16.02
CA LEU A 171 3.02 10.46 -14.62
C LEU A 171 3.85 9.56 -13.70
N LEU A 172 3.98 8.26 -14.04
CA LEU A 172 4.89 7.37 -13.33
C LEU A 172 6.35 7.82 -13.48
N ASP A 173 6.83 8.10 -14.70
CA ASP A 173 8.22 8.54 -14.93
C ASP A 173 8.58 9.74 -14.04
N LYS A 174 7.63 10.67 -13.92
CA LYS A 174 7.79 11.87 -13.11
C LYS A 174 7.64 11.62 -11.59
N ALA A 175 6.69 10.77 -11.18
CA ALA A 175 6.42 10.46 -9.77
C ALA A 175 7.38 9.39 -9.19
N ARG A 176 8.09 8.66 -10.06
CA ARG A 176 8.97 7.56 -9.70
C ARG A 176 9.95 7.91 -8.59
N PRO A 177 10.73 9.01 -8.63
CA PRO A 177 11.67 9.31 -7.55
C PRO A 177 11.00 9.35 -6.16
N THR A 178 9.74 9.77 -6.13
CA THR A 178 8.93 9.86 -4.91
C THR A 178 8.45 8.48 -4.47
N ILE A 179 7.90 7.69 -5.41
CA ILE A 179 7.45 6.32 -5.14
C ILE A 179 8.62 5.45 -4.67
N ASP A 180 9.76 5.54 -5.36
CA ASP A 180 10.99 4.83 -5.01
C ASP A 180 11.39 5.17 -3.57
N LYS A 181 11.39 6.46 -3.22
CA LYS A 181 11.75 6.91 -1.88
C LYS A 181 10.77 6.42 -0.82
N LEU A 182 9.47 6.49 -1.07
CA LEU A 182 8.44 5.98 -0.15
C LEU A 182 8.53 4.46 0.00
N ASN A 183 8.81 3.73 -1.08
CA ASN A 183 9.04 2.29 -1.03
C ASN A 183 10.31 1.95 -0.25
N ASP A 184 11.39 2.71 -0.41
CA ASP A 184 12.63 2.57 0.36
C ASP A 184 12.36 2.78 1.85
N VAL A 185 11.64 3.83 2.22
CA VAL A 185 11.22 4.10 3.62
C VAL A 185 10.39 2.94 4.15
N THR A 186 9.34 2.56 3.42
CA THR A 186 8.46 1.44 3.80
C THR A 186 9.29 0.17 4.00
N SER A 187 10.24 -0.12 3.10
CA SER A 187 11.11 -1.29 3.20
C SER A 187 12.08 -1.22 4.37
N SER A 188 12.58 -0.03 4.71
CA SER A 188 13.51 0.21 5.81
C SER A 188 12.80 0.06 7.17
N LEU A 189 11.52 0.42 7.24
CA LEU A 189 10.69 0.26 8.42
C LEU A 189 10.12 -1.15 8.59
N LYS A 190 10.27 -2.06 7.62
CA LYS A 190 9.73 -3.44 7.71
C LYS A 190 10.25 -4.23 8.90
N ILE A 191 11.50 -4.02 9.32
CA ILE A 191 12.05 -4.69 10.51
C ILE A 191 11.32 -4.27 11.80
N MET A 192 10.66 -3.12 11.79
CA MET A 192 9.87 -2.60 12.91
C MET A 192 8.39 -3.02 12.84
N ASP A 193 7.94 -3.69 11.77
CA ASP A 193 6.56 -4.17 11.64
C ASP A 193 6.35 -5.45 12.45
N ILE A 194 6.28 -5.28 13.77
CA ILE A 194 6.11 -6.39 14.73
C ILE A 194 4.78 -7.11 14.57
N LYS A 195 3.77 -6.47 13.97
CA LYS A 195 2.50 -7.12 13.67
C LYS A 195 2.67 -8.29 12.70
N SER A 196 3.65 -8.21 11.80
CA SER A 196 4.01 -9.33 10.93
C SER A 196 4.58 -10.51 11.72
N PHE A 197 5.36 -10.25 12.77
CA PHE A 197 5.89 -11.25 13.70
C PHE A 197 4.83 -11.81 14.65
N GLU A 198 3.86 -10.99 15.04
CA GLU A 198 2.76 -11.40 15.93
C GLU A 198 2.00 -12.61 15.36
N LYS A 199 1.75 -12.64 14.04
CA LYS A 199 1.13 -13.80 13.38
C LYS A 199 1.91 -15.09 13.62
N TYR A 200 3.24 -15.03 13.59
CA TYR A 200 4.10 -16.18 13.87
C TYR A 200 4.04 -16.57 15.35
N THR A 201 3.96 -15.60 16.26
CA THR A 201 3.80 -15.88 17.69
C THR A 201 2.45 -16.54 18.01
N HIS A 202 1.36 -16.09 17.37
CA HIS A 202 0.04 -16.70 17.53
C HIS A 202 0.03 -18.15 17.06
N LEU A 203 0.69 -18.48 15.95
CA LEU A 203 0.80 -19.87 15.48
C LEU A 203 1.47 -20.79 16.51
N VAL A 204 2.46 -20.30 17.25
CA VAL A 204 3.12 -21.08 18.31
C VAL A 204 2.22 -21.16 19.56
N TYR A 205 1.50 -20.09 19.88
CA TYR A 205 0.59 -20.04 21.01
C TYR A 205 -0.66 -20.92 20.83
N ASP A 206 -1.20 -20.98 19.61
CA ASP A 206 -2.38 -21.76 19.23
C ASP A 206 -2.19 -23.27 19.47
N VAL A 207 -0.95 -23.72 19.69
CA VAL A 207 -0.63 -25.10 20.08
C VAL A 207 -1.39 -25.52 21.33
N LYS A 208 -1.59 -24.62 22.31
CA LYS A 208 -2.38 -24.96 23.52
C LYS A 208 -3.81 -25.35 23.14
N SER A 209 -4.49 -24.49 22.39
CA SER A 209 -5.85 -24.75 21.92
C SER A 209 -5.91 -26.02 21.06
N PHE A 210 -4.97 -26.16 20.12
CA PHE A 210 -4.89 -27.34 19.25
C PHE A 210 -4.74 -28.65 20.03
N VAL A 211 -3.88 -28.67 21.05
CA VAL A 211 -3.66 -29.84 21.90
C VAL A 211 -4.88 -30.11 22.77
N THR A 212 -5.48 -29.09 23.40
CA THR A 212 -6.68 -29.25 24.22
C THR A 212 -7.89 -29.75 23.42
N GLU A 213 -8.12 -29.22 22.21
CA GLU A 213 -9.17 -29.73 21.32
C GLU A 213 -8.94 -31.20 20.96
N THR A 214 -7.68 -31.59 20.73
CA THR A 214 -7.34 -32.98 20.43
C THR A 214 -7.46 -33.88 21.67
N GLU A 215 -7.16 -33.39 22.88
CA GLU A 215 -7.41 -34.09 24.15
C GLU A 215 -8.90 -34.39 24.32
N ASP A 216 -9.75 -33.42 24.01
CA ASP A 216 -11.21 -33.56 24.11
C ASP A 216 -11.73 -34.59 23.09
N GLU A 217 -11.34 -34.47 21.83
CA GLU A 217 -11.68 -35.45 20.78
C GLU A 217 -11.23 -36.87 21.14
N ALA A 218 -10.00 -37.02 21.65
CA ALA A 218 -9.49 -38.32 22.08
C ALA A 218 -10.29 -38.86 23.27
N TYR A 219 -10.70 -37.99 24.20
CA TYR A 219 -11.48 -38.42 25.35
C TYR A 219 -12.92 -38.80 25.02
N ASP A 220 -13.52 -38.17 24.01
CA ASP A 220 -14.81 -38.60 23.49
C ASP A 220 -14.72 -40.03 22.93
N LEU A 221 -13.66 -40.33 22.17
CA LEU A 221 -13.36 -41.68 21.71
C LEU A 221 -13.13 -42.64 22.88
N TYR A 222 -12.36 -42.25 23.91
CA TYR A 222 -12.17 -43.06 25.12
C TYR A 222 -13.49 -43.41 25.79
N THR A 223 -14.38 -42.44 25.95
CA THR A 223 -15.68 -42.63 26.61
C THR A 223 -16.51 -43.67 25.88
N TYR A 224 -16.50 -43.63 24.53
CA TYR A 224 -17.12 -44.68 23.71
C TYR A 224 -16.44 -46.04 23.90
N LEU A 225 -15.11 -46.11 23.80
CA LEU A 225 -14.36 -47.36 23.92
C LEU A 225 -14.51 -48.02 25.30
N SER A 226 -14.61 -47.21 26.35
CA SER A 226 -14.84 -47.68 27.71
C SER A 226 -16.27 -48.20 27.89
N ALA A 227 -17.27 -47.54 27.29
CA ALA A 227 -18.65 -48.01 27.33
C ALA A 227 -18.87 -49.33 26.58
N GLU A 228 -18.08 -49.58 25.53
CA GLU A 228 -18.08 -50.83 24.76
C GLU A 228 -17.17 -51.92 25.35
N ASP A 229 -16.62 -51.72 26.55
CA ASP A 229 -15.67 -52.62 27.22
C ASP A 229 -14.41 -52.96 26.38
N ILE A 230 -14.06 -52.12 25.40
CA ILE A 230 -12.87 -52.28 24.55
C ILE A 230 -11.62 -51.86 25.31
N ILE A 231 -11.72 -50.82 26.15
CA ILE A 231 -10.67 -50.36 27.05
C ILE A 231 -11.19 -50.42 28.49
N THR A 232 -10.46 -51.11 29.35
CA THR A 232 -10.85 -51.34 30.76
C THR A 232 -10.07 -50.48 31.76
N ASP A 233 -8.94 -49.92 31.33
CA ASP A 233 -8.14 -49.00 32.13
C ASP A 233 -8.81 -47.63 32.27
N LYS A 234 -8.58 -47.00 33.42
CA LYS A 234 -9.10 -45.66 33.72
C LYS A 234 -8.07 -44.60 33.37
N TYR A 235 -8.42 -43.72 32.44
CA TYR A 235 -7.59 -42.60 32.02
C TYR A 235 -8.33 -41.28 32.21
N ASN A 236 -7.62 -40.24 32.62
CA ASN A 236 -8.08 -38.86 32.41
C ASN A 236 -7.80 -38.41 30.95
N LYS A 237 -8.28 -37.21 30.57
CA LYS A 237 -8.14 -36.69 29.19
C LYS A 237 -6.70 -36.74 28.67
N ARG A 238 -5.77 -36.19 29.45
CA ARG A 238 -4.35 -36.09 29.11
C ARG A 238 -3.68 -37.47 29.07
N GLU A 239 -3.98 -38.32 30.05
CA GLU A 239 -3.47 -39.70 30.10
C GLU A 239 -3.93 -40.51 28.89
N PHE A 240 -5.18 -40.34 28.46
CA PHE A 240 -5.70 -41.07 27.32
C PHE A 240 -5.07 -40.62 26.01
N LEU A 241 -4.93 -39.31 25.76
CA LEU A 241 -4.24 -38.84 24.55
C LEU A 241 -2.78 -39.31 24.54
N THR A 242 -2.10 -39.30 25.69
CA THR A 242 -0.74 -39.85 25.82
C THR A 242 -0.71 -41.34 25.46
N TYR A 243 -1.62 -42.14 26.03
CA TYR A 243 -1.76 -43.56 25.70
C TYR A 243 -2.03 -43.75 24.20
N TYR A 244 -2.90 -42.93 23.62
CA TYR A 244 -3.24 -42.96 22.20
C TYR A 244 -2.02 -42.68 21.32
N LEU A 245 -1.24 -41.64 21.63
CA LEU A 245 -0.01 -41.24 20.94
C LEU A 245 1.05 -42.34 20.88
N TYR A 246 1.20 -43.13 21.94
CA TYR A 246 2.18 -44.22 22.00
C TYR A 246 1.65 -45.54 21.41
N ASN A 247 0.34 -45.66 21.18
CA ASN A 247 -0.31 -46.89 20.72
C ASN A 247 -1.11 -46.69 19.42
N THR A 248 -0.77 -45.70 18.59
CA THR A 248 -1.52 -45.34 17.37
C THR A 248 -1.80 -46.53 16.45
N ASN A 249 -0.88 -47.50 16.36
CA ASN A 249 -1.04 -48.72 15.55
C ASN A 249 -2.25 -49.56 16.02
N ILE A 250 -2.49 -49.65 17.33
CA ILE A 250 -3.62 -50.38 17.91
C ILE A 250 -4.93 -49.72 17.47
N PHE A 251 -4.98 -48.39 17.49
CA PHE A 251 -6.15 -47.61 17.10
C PHE A 251 -6.38 -47.60 15.58
N GLN A 252 -5.33 -47.73 14.78
CA GLN A 252 -5.42 -47.90 13.32
C GLN A 252 -6.11 -49.20 12.93
N ASP A 253 -5.79 -50.29 13.62
CA ASP A 253 -6.36 -51.62 13.35
C ASP A 253 -7.75 -51.82 13.99
N LEU A 254 -8.21 -50.85 14.79
CA LEU A 254 -9.47 -50.92 15.52
C LEU A 254 -10.68 -50.78 14.59
N ASN A 255 -11.55 -51.79 14.56
CA ASN A 255 -12.78 -51.75 13.78
C ASN A 255 -13.97 -51.30 14.64
N LEU A 256 -14.43 -50.07 14.42
CA LEU A 256 -15.51 -49.44 15.18
C LEU A 256 -16.86 -49.59 14.47
N ASN A 257 -17.87 -50.05 15.21
CA ASN A 257 -19.24 -50.21 14.69
C ASN A 257 -19.96 -48.88 14.51
N ASP A 258 -19.67 -47.89 15.36
CA ASP A 258 -20.20 -46.54 15.24
C ASP A 258 -19.45 -45.75 14.16
N LYS A 259 -20.20 -45.20 13.19
CA LYS A 259 -19.63 -44.50 12.04
C LYS A 259 -19.03 -43.15 12.42
N GLU A 260 -19.60 -42.45 13.39
CA GLU A 260 -19.12 -41.16 13.87
C GLU A 260 -17.78 -41.35 14.59
N MET A 261 -17.70 -42.32 15.49
CA MET A 261 -16.46 -42.68 16.20
C MET A 261 -15.40 -43.27 15.27
N SER A 262 -15.80 -44.04 14.24
CA SER A 262 -14.88 -44.50 13.20
C SER A 262 -14.24 -43.33 12.43
N ASN A 263 -15.02 -42.30 12.11
CA ASN A 263 -14.50 -41.10 11.45
C ASN A 263 -13.62 -40.26 12.37
N LEU A 264 -14.04 -40.09 13.64
CA LEU A 264 -13.25 -39.40 14.67
C LEU A 264 -11.89 -40.07 14.86
N ASN A 265 -11.86 -41.39 15.04
CA ASN A 265 -10.63 -42.17 15.19
C ASN A 265 -9.70 -42.00 13.97
N LYS A 266 -10.24 -42.05 12.74
CA LYS A 266 -9.44 -41.79 11.53
C LYS A 266 -8.86 -40.38 11.49
N SER A 267 -9.64 -39.38 11.88
CA SER A 267 -9.19 -37.99 11.95
C SER A 267 -8.10 -37.80 13.02
N LEU A 268 -8.27 -38.41 14.19
CA LEU A 268 -7.28 -38.39 15.27
C LEU A 268 -5.97 -39.05 14.85
N ILE A 269 -6.02 -40.22 14.19
CA ILE A 269 -4.84 -40.88 13.63
C ILE A 269 -4.09 -39.97 12.65
N ASP A 270 -4.81 -39.32 11.73
CA ASP A 270 -4.19 -38.41 10.75
C ASP A 270 -3.52 -37.21 11.44
N LYS A 271 -4.22 -36.57 12.39
CA LYS A 271 -3.68 -35.45 13.19
C LYS A 271 -2.45 -35.88 13.98
N ILE A 272 -2.53 -37.00 14.71
CA ILE A 272 -1.45 -37.47 15.59
C ILE A 272 -0.23 -37.91 14.79
N ASN A 273 -0.42 -38.59 13.67
CA ASN A 273 0.70 -38.97 12.81
C ASN A 273 1.37 -37.75 12.19
N ARG A 274 0.60 -36.73 11.78
CA ARG A 274 1.13 -35.51 11.17
C ARG A 274 1.81 -34.58 12.18
N TYR A 275 1.33 -34.51 13.42
CA TYR A 275 1.77 -33.53 14.42
C TYR A 275 2.36 -34.18 15.68
N ARG A 276 2.85 -35.42 15.60
CA ARG A 276 3.29 -36.21 16.76
C ARG A 276 4.21 -35.44 17.71
N GLN A 277 5.26 -34.79 17.20
CA GLN A 277 6.20 -34.08 18.06
C GLN A 277 5.63 -32.81 18.67
N VAL A 278 4.60 -32.20 18.08
CA VAL A 278 3.92 -31.07 18.71
C VAL A 278 3.25 -31.54 19.99
N PHE A 279 2.60 -32.70 19.96
CA PHE A 279 2.02 -33.31 21.16
C PHE A 279 3.10 -33.73 22.16
N VAL A 280 4.15 -34.43 21.72
CA VAL A 280 5.26 -34.85 22.59
C VAL A 280 5.91 -33.63 23.26
N TRP A 281 6.26 -32.61 22.50
CA TRP A 281 6.79 -31.34 23.01
C TRP A 281 5.83 -30.70 24.00
N ALA A 282 4.54 -30.59 23.65
CA ALA A 282 3.55 -29.96 24.51
C ALA A 282 3.40 -30.65 25.87
N TYR A 283 3.54 -31.99 25.90
CA TYR A 283 3.45 -32.77 27.13
C TYR A 283 4.75 -32.84 27.91
N GLU A 284 5.84 -33.23 27.27
CA GLU A 284 7.14 -33.42 27.93
C GLU A 284 7.70 -32.10 28.47
N LYS A 285 7.41 -30.98 27.81
CA LYS A 285 7.85 -29.63 28.24
C LYS A 285 6.74 -28.84 28.93
N GLN A 286 5.61 -29.47 29.27
CA GLN A 286 4.51 -28.87 30.02
C GLN A 286 3.99 -27.56 29.41
N VAL A 287 3.92 -27.47 28.08
CA VAL A 287 3.51 -26.26 27.36
C VAL A 287 2.11 -25.80 27.75
N LEU A 288 1.22 -26.75 28.04
CA LEU A 288 -0.15 -26.46 28.48
C LEU A 288 -0.23 -25.73 29.82
N GLU A 289 0.82 -25.80 30.63
CA GLU A 289 0.89 -25.24 31.98
C GLU A 289 1.61 -23.88 32.02
N MET A 290 2.30 -23.50 30.94
CA MET A 290 2.98 -22.20 30.83
C MET A 290 1.96 -21.05 30.96
N GLU A 291 2.30 -19.98 31.66
CA GLU A 291 1.37 -18.88 31.89
C GLU A 291 1.49 -17.80 30.81
N THR A 292 2.72 -17.54 30.35
CA THR A 292 3.04 -16.46 29.43
C THR A 292 3.21 -16.94 27.98
N LYS A 293 3.13 -16.02 27.01
CA LYS A 293 3.37 -16.34 25.60
C LYS A 293 4.85 -16.58 25.33
N GLU A 294 5.68 -15.83 26.05
CA GLU A 294 7.13 -15.84 26.01
C GLU A 294 7.67 -17.22 26.41
N GLU A 295 7.15 -17.81 27.49
CA GLU A 295 7.50 -19.17 27.92
C GLU A 295 7.25 -20.21 26.82
N VAL A 296 6.10 -20.11 26.13
CA VAL A 296 5.75 -21.03 25.04
C VAL A 296 6.68 -20.86 23.84
N ILE A 297 7.00 -19.61 23.48
CA ILE A 297 7.91 -19.29 22.39
C ILE A 297 9.33 -19.77 22.70
N GLU A 298 9.85 -19.50 23.89
CA GLU A 298 11.17 -19.95 24.34
C GLU A 298 11.26 -21.47 24.33
N SER A 299 10.23 -22.15 24.83
CA SER A 299 10.13 -23.61 24.77
C SER A 299 10.15 -24.12 23.33
N PHE A 300 9.44 -23.46 22.41
CA PHE A 300 9.47 -23.83 20.99
C PHE A 300 10.88 -23.67 20.39
N ILE A 301 11.55 -22.55 20.67
CA ILE A 301 12.90 -22.27 20.14
C ILE A 301 13.90 -23.31 20.66
N GLN A 302 13.86 -23.63 21.95
CA GLN A 302 14.78 -24.58 22.59
C GLN A 302 14.58 -26.02 22.09
N ASN A 303 13.34 -26.39 21.78
CA ASN A 303 12.99 -27.75 21.36
C ASN A 303 12.76 -27.90 19.84
N TYR A 304 13.08 -26.86 19.05
CA TYR A 304 12.89 -26.84 17.60
C TYR A 304 13.48 -28.07 16.89
N ASN A 305 14.69 -28.50 17.26
CA ASN A 305 15.36 -29.62 16.61
C ASN A 305 14.57 -30.93 16.79
N GLU A 306 13.97 -31.13 17.96
CA GLU A 306 13.13 -32.29 18.26
C GLU A 306 11.82 -32.25 17.46
N ILE A 307 11.22 -31.06 17.34
CA ILE A 307 9.99 -30.84 16.57
C ILE A 307 10.23 -31.08 15.07
N ALA A 308 11.28 -30.49 14.51
CA ALA A 308 11.62 -30.57 13.10
C ALA A 308 12.01 -31.99 12.64
N ALA A 309 12.59 -32.81 13.52
CA ALA A 309 13.04 -34.16 13.19
C ALA A 309 11.90 -35.17 12.88
N SER A 310 10.63 -34.76 12.99
CA SER A 310 9.47 -35.65 12.79
C SER A 310 8.84 -35.65 11.42
N THR A 311 9.35 -34.81 10.53
CA THR A 311 8.85 -34.73 9.18
C THR A 311 10.03 -34.71 8.23
N ASP A 312 9.99 -35.59 7.23
CA ASP A 312 10.92 -35.55 6.11
C ASP A 312 10.41 -34.59 5.01
N ASP A 313 9.26 -33.94 5.23
CA ASP A 313 8.72 -32.93 4.33
C ASP A 313 9.54 -31.64 4.43
N GLU A 314 10.40 -31.44 3.43
CA GLU A 314 11.26 -30.25 3.29
C GLU A 314 10.47 -28.94 3.45
N LEU A 315 9.23 -28.91 2.96
CA LEU A 315 8.39 -27.72 3.04
C LEU A 315 7.94 -27.40 4.48
N THR A 316 7.60 -28.43 5.26
CA THR A 316 7.26 -28.26 6.67
C THR A 316 8.49 -27.84 7.48
N ILE A 317 9.67 -28.42 7.20
CA ILE A 317 10.93 -28.02 7.83
C ILE A 317 11.24 -26.55 7.53
N GLU A 318 11.09 -26.11 6.28
CA GLU A 318 11.28 -24.71 5.89
C GLU A 318 10.32 -23.78 6.64
N MET A 319 9.03 -24.16 6.75
CA MET A 319 8.04 -23.40 7.51
C MET A 319 8.39 -23.30 9.00
N LEU A 320 8.82 -24.39 9.63
CA LEU A 320 9.24 -24.40 11.04
C LEU A 320 10.52 -23.58 11.24
N THR A 321 11.48 -23.65 10.32
CA THR A 321 12.70 -22.84 10.34
C THR A 321 12.33 -21.36 10.29
N LYS A 322 11.45 -21.00 9.36
CA LYS A 322 10.94 -19.63 9.24
C LYS A 322 10.17 -19.20 10.49
N LEU A 323 9.34 -20.07 11.05
CA LEU A 323 8.61 -19.82 12.29
C LEU A 323 9.59 -19.50 13.42
N LYS A 324 10.60 -20.36 13.64
CA LYS A 324 11.67 -20.17 14.63
C LYS A 324 12.38 -18.83 14.45
N PHE A 325 12.84 -18.52 13.23
CA PHE A 325 13.52 -17.26 12.95
C PHE A 325 12.65 -16.04 13.33
N ASN A 326 11.37 -16.04 12.94
CA ASN A 326 10.48 -14.91 13.19
C ASN A 326 10.11 -14.74 14.67
N VAL A 327 9.84 -15.83 15.40
CA VAL A 327 9.51 -15.72 16.83
C VAL A 327 10.73 -15.39 17.68
N LYS A 328 11.93 -15.79 17.24
CA LYS A 328 13.18 -15.37 17.87
C LYS A 328 13.46 -13.89 17.65
N LEU A 329 13.25 -13.39 16.43
CA LEU A 329 13.39 -11.98 16.11
C LEU A 329 12.36 -11.13 16.87
N TYR A 330 11.14 -11.65 17.06
CA TYR A 330 10.15 -11.03 17.93
C TYR A 330 10.66 -10.82 19.36
N LEU A 331 11.25 -11.85 19.99
CA LEU A 331 11.76 -11.74 21.35
C LEU A 331 12.91 -10.73 21.44
N VAL A 332 13.87 -10.78 20.52
CA VAL A 332 15.00 -9.84 20.48
C VAL A 332 14.53 -8.39 20.30
N LEU A 333 13.59 -8.15 19.37
CA LEU A 333 13.04 -6.81 19.17
C LEU A 333 12.21 -6.36 20.38
N LYS A 334 11.49 -7.28 21.04
CA LYS A 334 10.72 -7.00 22.24
C LYS A 334 11.60 -6.54 23.39
N GLU A 335 12.67 -7.28 23.66
CA GLU A 335 13.65 -6.97 24.68
C GLU A 335 14.30 -5.61 24.38
N TRP A 336 14.81 -5.44 23.16
CA TRP A 336 15.42 -4.18 22.74
C TRP A 336 14.49 -2.97 22.90
N LEU A 337 13.23 -3.08 22.43
CA LEU A 337 12.26 -1.98 22.51
C LEU A 337 11.83 -1.65 23.94
N SER A 338 11.66 -2.66 24.78
CA SER A 338 11.39 -2.50 26.20
C SER A 338 12.53 -1.77 26.90
N ASP A 339 13.76 -2.26 26.73
CA ASP A 339 14.91 -1.79 27.50
C ASP A 339 15.43 -0.43 27.00
N SER A 340 15.34 -0.20 25.69
CA SER A 340 15.90 0.99 25.06
C SER A 340 14.89 2.14 24.97
N PHE A 341 13.61 1.84 24.74
CA PHE A 341 12.57 2.85 24.46
C PHE A 341 11.39 2.83 25.44
N GLN A 342 11.36 1.90 26.41
CA GLN A 342 10.22 1.67 27.31
C GLN A 342 8.93 1.35 26.55
N ILE A 343 9.05 0.69 25.40
CA ILE A 343 7.92 0.29 24.56
C ILE A 343 7.61 -1.19 24.82
N ASP A 344 6.55 -1.43 25.60
CA ASP A 344 6.03 -2.78 25.82
C ASP A 344 5.19 -3.25 24.64
N ILE A 345 5.68 -4.26 23.92
CA ILE A 345 4.93 -4.86 22.82
C ILE A 345 3.76 -5.67 23.36
N THR A 346 2.55 -5.17 23.09
CA THR A 346 1.28 -5.86 23.29
C THR A 346 0.56 -6.07 21.95
N SER A 347 -0.49 -6.90 21.90
CA SER A 347 -1.30 -7.12 20.68
C SER A 347 -2.01 -5.85 20.17
N THR A 348 -2.01 -4.77 20.94
CA THR A 348 -2.57 -3.47 20.57
C THR A 348 -1.51 -2.42 20.26
N THR A 349 -0.22 -2.75 20.39
CA THR A 349 0.87 -1.80 20.17
C THR A 349 1.07 -1.56 18.68
N ASP A 350 0.87 -0.32 18.26
CA ASP A 350 1.27 0.13 16.91
C ASP A 350 2.63 0.81 17.02
N LEU A 351 3.71 0.07 16.78
CA LEU A 351 5.07 0.64 16.73
C LEU A 351 5.24 1.69 15.66
N LEU A 352 4.39 1.63 14.63
CA LEU A 352 4.40 2.65 13.62
C LEU A 352 3.65 3.89 14.10
N ASN A 353 2.96 3.94 15.24
CA ASN A 353 2.32 5.17 15.71
C ASN A 353 3.32 6.35 15.79
N ASP A 354 2.80 7.57 15.81
CA ASP A 354 3.61 8.78 15.67
C ASP A 354 4.69 8.88 16.77
N ASP A 355 4.29 8.74 18.04
CA ASP A 355 5.18 8.86 19.19
C ASP A 355 6.30 7.80 19.19
N ASN A 356 5.96 6.53 18.94
CA ASN A 356 6.94 5.45 18.92
C ASN A 356 7.89 5.60 17.74
N LEU A 357 7.36 5.89 16.55
CA LEU A 357 8.16 6.02 15.34
C LEU A 357 9.14 7.18 15.44
N GLU A 358 8.70 8.33 15.93
CA GLU A 358 9.57 9.48 16.16
C GLU A 358 10.64 9.16 17.22
N ASN A 359 10.24 8.60 18.36
CA ASN A 359 11.17 8.23 19.43
C ASN A 359 12.24 7.24 18.96
N ILE A 360 11.85 6.22 18.18
CA ILE A 360 12.77 5.25 17.59
C ILE A 360 13.74 5.93 16.63
N LEU A 361 13.25 6.74 15.68
CA LEU A 361 14.11 7.41 14.71
C LEU A 361 15.06 8.42 15.35
N ASP A 362 14.65 9.01 16.48
CA ASP A 362 15.45 9.94 17.27
C ASP A 362 16.59 9.29 18.02
N HIS A 363 16.32 8.18 18.69
CA HIS A 363 17.28 7.58 19.61
C HIS A 363 17.91 6.29 19.11
N TYR A 364 17.54 5.78 17.92
CA TYR A 364 18.14 4.57 17.34
C TYR A 364 19.68 4.52 17.39
N PRO A 365 20.44 5.60 17.08
CA PRO A 365 21.91 5.54 17.14
C PRO A 365 22.47 5.32 18.55
N LEU A 366 21.70 5.63 19.60
CA LEU A 366 22.11 5.43 20.99
C LEU A 366 21.97 3.96 21.41
N TYR A 367 21.05 3.23 20.77
CA TYR A 367 20.66 1.87 21.15
C TYR A 367 20.94 0.83 20.05
N GLU A 368 21.62 1.24 18.98
CA GLU A 368 21.97 0.37 17.86
C GLU A 368 22.90 -0.76 18.33
N ASP A 369 23.91 -0.43 19.14
CA ASP A 369 24.90 -1.41 19.61
C ASP A 369 24.25 -2.47 20.51
N ASP A 370 23.26 -2.10 21.32
CA ASP A 370 22.50 -3.02 22.17
C ASP A 370 21.72 -4.04 21.32
N LEU A 371 21.05 -3.58 20.26
CA LEU A 371 20.35 -4.46 19.32
C LEU A 371 21.32 -5.40 18.59
N LEU A 372 22.48 -4.88 18.18
CA LEU A 372 23.51 -5.67 17.51
C LEU A 372 24.11 -6.74 18.43
N GLU A 373 24.23 -6.46 19.73
CA GLU A 373 24.67 -7.45 20.72
C GLU A 373 23.65 -8.57 20.90
N LEU A 374 22.37 -8.22 21.09
CA LEU A 374 21.28 -9.20 21.17
C LEU A 374 21.22 -10.10 19.92
N ILE A 375 21.37 -9.51 18.73
CA ILE A 375 21.37 -10.26 17.48
C ILE A 375 22.57 -11.23 17.39
N LYS A 376 23.76 -10.82 17.84
CA LYS A 376 24.96 -11.67 17.84
C LYS A 376 24.85 -12.83 18.82
N LEU A 377 24.23 -12.61 19.97
CA LEU A 377 24.02 -13.64 20.99
C LEU A 377 23.01 -14.68 20.52
N GLU A 378 21.95 -14.21 19.89
CA GLU A 378 20.83 -15.06 19.54
C GLU A 378 21.01 -15.77 18.20
N PHE A 379 21.39 -15.08 17.12
CA PHE A 379 21.30 -15.65 15.77
C PHE A 379 22.58 -16.30 15.28
N ASP A 380 22.48 -17.27 14.35
CA ASP A 380 23.65 -17.78 13.64
C ASP A 380 24.16 -16.79 12.58
N GLN A 381 25.37 -17.01 12.04
CA GLN A 381 25.99 -16.07 11.09
C GLN A 381 25.13 -15.77 9.85
N LYS A 382 24.40 -16.77 9.33
CA LYS A 382 23.58 -16.61 8.12
C LYS A 382 22.31 -15.83 8.42
N GLU A 383 21.70 -16.09 9.58
CA GLU A 383 20.56 -15.35 10.09
C GLU A 383 20.94 -13.90 10.41
N GLN A 384 22.11 -13.68 11.04
CA GLN A 384 22.67 -12.36 11.31
C GLN A 384 22.82 -11.54 10.02
N GLU A 385 23.39 -12.10 8.95
CA GLU A 385 23.54 -11.41 7.67
C GLU A 385 22.20 -10.88 7.12
N ILE A 386 21.12 -11.66 7.25
CA ILE A 386 19.77 -11.25 6.82
C ILE A 386 19.27 -10.08 7.66
N ILE A 387 19.39 -10.16 8.98
CA ILE A 387 18.90 -9.12 9.91
C ILE A 387 19.70 -7.84 9.74
N LEU A 388 21.03 -7.94 9.72
CA LEU A 388 21.95 -6.81 9.54
C LEU A 388 21.68 -6.07 8.23
N SER A 389 21.36 -6.79 7.14
CA SER A 389 20.98 -6.15 5.88
C SER A 389 19.73 -5.25 5.97
N GLN A 390 18.79 -5.55 6.87
CA GLN A 390 17.62 -4.70 7.10
C GLN A 390 17.93 -3.57 8.08
N LEU A 391 18.73 -3.84 9.11
CA LEU A 391 19.20 -2.80 10.04
C LEU A 391 20.05 -1.73 9.33
N ASP A 392 20.87 -2.13 8.36
CA ASP A 392 21.62 -1.17 7.53
C ASP A 392 20.67 -0.24 6.76
N LYS A 393 19.53 -0.75 6.27
CA LYS A 393 18.52 0.09 5.60
C LYS A 393 17.86 1.04 6.59
N LEU A 394 17.49 0.54 7.77
CA LEU A 394 16.94 1.37 8.84
C LEU A 394 17.92 2.46 9.25
N LYS A 395 19.21 2.13 9.46
CA LYS A 395 20.28 3.08 9.78
C LYS A 395 20.46 4.14 8.69
N ASN A 396 20.48 3.74 7.42
CA ASN A 396 20.57 4.67 6.30
C ASN A 396 19.37 5.62 6.25
N PHE A 397 18.16 5.08 6.45
CA PHE A 397 16.95 5.89 6.53
C PHE A 397 16.98 6.83 7.74
N GLN A 398 17.39 6.35 8.90
CA GLN A 398 17.50 7.12 10.14
C GLN A 398 18.51 8.26 9.99
N THR A 399 19.64 8.02 9.33
CA THR A 399 20.64 9.05 9.03
C THR A 399 20.05 10.15 8.13
N LEU A 400 19.27 9.76 7.12
CA LEU A 400 18.56 10.72 6.27
C LEU A 400 17.49 11.48 7.04
N TYR A 401 16.77 10.79 7.94
CA TYR A 401 15.79 11.41 8.81
C TYR A 401 16.45 12.49 9.69
N GLN A 402 17.50 12.15 10.45
CA GLN A 402 18.18 13.12 11.33
C GLN A 402 18.75 14.32 10.57
N ASN A 403 19.42 14.07 9.44
CA ASN A 403 20.17 15.11 8.75
C ASN A 403 19.30 15.99 7.84
N ARG A 404 18.14 15.48 7.38
CA ARG A 404 17.37 16.13 6.31
C ARG A 404 15.90 16.29 6.64
N TYR A 405 15.23 15.24 7.12
CA TYR A 405 13.77 15.28 7.31
C TYR A 405 13.37 15.88 8.66
N LYS A 406 14.06 15.53 9.74
CA LYS A 406 13.78 16.05 11.08
C LYS A 406 13.85 17.58 11.15
N PRO A 407 14.88 18.27 10.59
CA PRO A 407 14.91 19.72 10.61
C PRO A 407 13.73 20.36 9.85
N GLN A 408 13.29 19.75 8.74
CA GLN A 408 12.10 20.19 8.00
C GLN A 408 10.82 19.93 8.80
N ILE A 409 10.72 18.76 9.45
CA ILE A 409 9.59 18.39 10.32
C ILE A 409 9.46 19.37 11.49
N MET A 410 10.56 19.83 12.08
CA MET A 410 10.51 20.83 13.16
C MET A 410 9.90 22.17 12.70
N ILE A 411 10.12 22.56 11.44
CA ILE A 411 9.47 23.74 10.85
C ILE A 411 8.00 23.42 10.53
N TYR A 412 7.72 22.22 10.04
CA TYR A 412 6.35 21.75 9.83
C TYR A 412 5.54 21.63 11.12
N GLU A 413 6.16 21.36 12.26
CA GLU A 413 5.49 21.36 13.56
C GLU A 413 4.89 22.73 13.88
N GLN A 414 5.56 23.79 13.43
CA GLN A 414 5.06 25.16 13.54
C GLN A 414 3.94 25.42 12.52
N LEU A 415 3.98 24.82 11.33
CA LEU A 415 2.96 25.04 10.29
C LEU A 415 1.71 24.17 10.46
N MET A 416 1.86 22.96 10.97
CA MET A 416 0.82 21.94 10.98
C MET A 416 0.86 21.12 12.26
N ASP A 417 0.80 21.81 13.40
CA ASP A 417 0.74 21.25 14.76
C ASP A 417 -0.26 20.09 14.89
N ASP A 418 -1.47 20.26 14.39
CA ASP A 418 -2.56 19.26 14.45
C ASP A 418 -2.34 18.04 13.52
N VAL A 419 -1.31 18.03 12.69
CA VAL A 419 -1.05 16.97 11.72
C VAL A 419 -0.09 15.91 12.29
N SER A 420 -0.45 14.65 12.09
CA SER A 420 0.33 13.49 12.53
C SER A 420 1.79 13.48 12.01
N PHE A 421 2.73 13.00 12.83
CA PHE A 421 4.16 12.89 12.50
C PHE A 421 4.40 12.12 11.19
N LYS A 422 3.68 11.01 10.97
CA LYS A 422 3.76 10.24 9.70
C LYS A 422 3.49 11.10 8.47
N TYR A 423 2.49 11.97 8.56
CA TYR A 423 2.16 12.87 7.45
C TYR A 423 3.26 13.91 7.27
N LYS A 424 3.75 14.53 8.36
CA LYS A 424 4.89 15.47 8.32
C LYS A 424 6.14 14.83 7.71
N LEU A 425 6.46 13.60 8.09
CA LEU A 425 7.56 12.81 7.52
C LEU A 425 7.34 12.51 6.03
N THR A 426 6.13 12.10 5.66
CA THR A 426 5.77 11.89 4.26
C THR A 426 5.93 13.20 3.48
N PHE A 427 5.50 14.34 4.02
CA PHE A 427 5.64 15.65 3.39
C PHE A 427 7.10 16.06 3.20
N ALA A 428 7.95 15.86 4.21
CA ALA A 428 9.38 16.09 4.08
C ALA A 428 9.98 15.26 2.93
N ILE A 429 9.58 13.99 2.80
CA ILE A 429 9.99 13.13 1.68
C ILE A 429 9.46 13.64 0.34
N LEU A 430 8.19 14.02 0.25
CA LEU A 430 7.57 14.53 -0.99
C LEU A 430 8.22 15.83 -1.47
N LYS A 431 8.53 16.74 -0.54
CA LYS A 431 9.21 18.01 -0.81
C LYS A 431 10.64 17.78 -1.28
N ASP A 432 11.33 16.86 -0.62
CA ASP A 432 12.68 16.49 -0.99
C ASP A 432 12.79 15.95 -2.43
N THR A 433 11.81 15.18 -2.87
CA THR A 433 11.73 14.65 -4.23
C THR A 433 11.10 15.62 -5.24
N LYS A 434 10.82 16.87 -4.82
CA LYS A 434 10.19 17.92 -5.64
C LYS A 434 8.83 17.51 -6.20
N PHE A 435 8.11 16.66 -5.47
CA PHE A 435 6.80 16.16 -5.88
C PHE A 435 5.75 17.28 -5.94
N ASN A 436 5.85 18.29 -5.08
CA ASN A 436 5.01 19.50 -5.13
C ASN A 436 5.10 20.21 -6.49
N HIS A 437 6.32 20.45 -7.01
CA HIS A 437 6.49 21.08 -8.32
C HIS A 437 5.96 20.21 -9.46
N LEU A 438 6.08 18.89 -9.32
CA LEU A 438 5.47 17.95 -10.25
C LEU A 438 3.95 18.12 -10.24
N VAL A 439 3.33 18.05 -9.06
CA VAL A 439 1.88 18.16 -8.91
C VAL A 439 1.38 19.51 -9.40
N ASP A 440 2.03 20.63 -9.05
CA ASP A 440 1.68 21.96 -9.55
C ASP A 440 1.70 22.02 -11.08
N ARG A 441 2.74 21.46 -11.71
CA ARG A 441 2.83 21.42 -13.18
C ARG A 441 1.77 20.50 -13.79
N GLU A 442 1.51 19.35 -13.20
CA GLU A 442 0.51 18.42 -13.75
C GLU A 442 -0.92 18.90 -13.49
N ILE A 443 -1.23 19.57 -12.38
CA ILE A 443 -2.53 20.21 -12.09
C ILE A 443 -2.87 21.23 -13.19
N GLN A 444 -1.88 21.99 -13.67
CA GLN A 444 -2.08 22.92 -14.80
C GLN A 444 -2.47 22.19 -16.10
N SER A 445 -2.10 20.92 -16.24
CA SER A 445 -2.36 20.12 -17.44
C SER A 445 -3.54 19.15 -17.31
N GLU A 446 -3.94 18.76 -16.09
CA GLU A 446 -4.95 17.72 -15.84
C GLU A 446 -5.91 18.07 -14.70
N SER A 447 -7.18 18.31 -15.05
CA SER A 447 -8.24 18.61 -14.09
C SER A 447 -8.59 17.44 -13.14
N ILE A 448 -8.15 16.22 -13.46
CA ILE A 448 -8.47 15.01 -12.68
C ILE A 448 -7.76 14.96 -11.32
N MET A 449 -6.51 15.43 -11.25
CA MET A 449 -5.73 15.47 -10.00
C MET A 449 -6.37 16.44 -9.01
N TYR A 450 -6.86 17.56 -9.52
CA TYR A 450 -7.56 18.54 -8.73
C TYR A 450 -8.93 18.03 -8.24
N LEU A 451 -9.70 17.37 -9.12
CA LEU A 451 -10.95 16.70 -8.73
C LEU A 451 -10.72 15.63 -7.67
N PHE A 452 -9.65 14.85 -7.77
CA PHE A 452 -9.29 13.83 -6.78
C PHE A 452 -8.98 14.45 -5.41
N PHE A 453 -8.20 15.53 -5.37
CA PHE A 453 -7.91 16.24 -4.13
C PHE A 453 -9.22 16.72 -3.45
N LEU A 454 -10.14 17.31 -4.21
CA LEU A 454 -11.39 17.86 -3.67
C LEU A 454 -12.41 16.79 -3.30
N ASP A 455 -12.51 15.71 -4.08
CA ASP A 455 -13.37 14.57 -3.77
C ASP A 455 -12.89 13.86 -2.49
N SER A 456 -11.58 13.83 -2.24
CA SER A 456 -11.00 13.32 -0.99
C SER A 456 -11.50 14.13 0.21
N LEU A 457 -11.63 15.44 0.06
CA LEU A 457 -12.11 16.33 1.12
C LEU A 457 -13.59 16.19 1.39
N ASP A 458 -14.42 16.14 0.34
CA ASP A 458 -15.86 15.87 0.51
C ASP A 458 -16.10 14.50 1.14
N PHE A 459 -15.31 13.49 0.76
CA PHE A 459 -15.36 12.16 1.36
C PHE A 459 -15.01 12.19 2.85
N LEU A 460 -13.85 12.74 3.22
CA LEU A 460 -13.41 12.81 4.63
C LEU A 460 -14.36 13.62 5.52
N ASN A 461 -14.92 14.72 5.00
CA ASN A 461 -15.92 15.53 5.70
C ASN A 461 -17.23 14.77 5.97
N ARG A 462 -17.56 13.70 5.23
CA ARG A 462 -18.73 12.86 5.54
C ARG A 462 -18.52 11.98 6.78
N PHE A 463 -17.28 11.65 7.11
CA PHE A 463 -16.95 10.84 8.30
C PHE A 463 -16.67 11.68 9.53
N THR A 464 -16.37 12.96 9.34
CA THR A 464 -16.03 13.89 10.41
C THR A 464 -17.11 14.95 10.52
N LYS A 465 -17.82 14.98 11.65
CA LYS A 465 -18.89 15.97 11.89
C LYS A 465 -18.35 17.37 12.20
N ASN A 466 -17.05 17.60 12.10
CA ASN A 466 -16.39 18.80 12.60
C ASN A 466 -15.50 19.43 11.52
N ASN A 467 -15.42 20.77 11.50
CA ASN A 467 -14.62 21.57 10.56
C ASN A 467 -13.09 21.39 10.75
N GLN A 468 -12.66 20.39 11.50
CA GLN A 468 -11.27 20.07 11.79
C GLN A 468 -10.56 19.53 10.54
N VAL A 469 -11.22 18.65 9.77
CA VAL A 469 -10.64 18.12 8.51
C VAL A 469 -10.31 19.22 7.51
N TYR A 470 -11.18 20.24 7.37
CA TYR A 470 -10.90 21.37 6.50
C TYR A 470 -9.76 22.25 6.99
N TYR A 471 -9.45 22.24 8.28
CA TYR A 471 -8.34 22.99 8.85
C TYR A 471 -7.02 22.26 8.68
N GLU A 472 -6.95 20.99 9.05
CA GLU A 472 -5.78 20.12 8.81
C GLU A 472 -5.44 20.10 7.31
N THR A 473 -6.45 20.01 6.45
CA THR A 473 -6.28 20.12 5.00
C THR A 473 -5.70 21.47 4.58
N ALA A 474 -6.17 22.56 5.18
CA ALA A 474 -5.70 23.89 4.84
C ALA A 474 -4.22 24.05 5.24
N GLN A 475 -3.85 23.58 6.42
CA GLN A 475 -2.45 23.53 6.89
C GLN A 475 -1.58 22.73 5.92
N ILE A 476 -2.01 21.51 5.55
CA ILE A 476 -1.33 20.65 4.58
C ILE A 476 -1.19 21.35 3.21
N TYR A 477 -2.26 21.94 2.70
CA TYR A 477 -2.23 22.58 1.38
C TYR A 477 -1.28 23.79 1.37
N VAL A 478 -1.33 24.62 2.41
CA VAL A 478 -0.44 25.77 2.58
C VAL A 478 1.02 25.30 2.66
N ALA A 479 1.33 24.34 3.53
CA ALA A 479 2.67 23.82 3.71
C ALA A 479 3.22 23.10 2.45
N LEU A 480 2.36 22.46 1.65
CA LEU A 480 2.79 21.71 0.48
C LEU A 480 2.97 22.58 -0.77
N PHE A 481 2.06 23.53 -1.01
CA PHE A 481 1.96 24.25 -2.29
C PHE A 481 2.25 25.75 -2.21
N LEU A 482 2.14 26.36 -1.03
CA LEU A 482 2.24 27.82 -0.88
C LEU A 482 3.51 28.23 -0.14
N ILE A 483 4.01 27.38 0.76
CA ILE A 483 5.28 27.54 1.45
C ILE A 483 6.24 26.47 0.93
N ASP A 484 7.47 26.86 0.59
CA ASP A 484 8.53 25.89 0.31
C ASP A 484 9.63 25.99 1.36
N ILE A 485 10.16 24.84 1.74
CA ILE A 485 11.30 24.75 2.64
C ILE A 485 12.38 24.04 1.85
N ASP A 486 13.44 24.76 1.51
CA ASP A 486 14.53 24.19 0.74
C ASP A 486 15.42 23.28 1.61
N GLN A 487 16.44 22.70 0.98
CA GLN A 487 17.35 21.77 1.67
C GLN A 487 18.29 22.48 2.66
N GLU A 488 18.41 23.79 2.57
CA GLU A 488 19.18 24.64 3.48
C GLU A 488 18.29 25.21 4.60
N LEU A 489 17.02 24.77 4.67
CA LEU A 489 15.99 25.25 5.61
C LEU A 489 15.61 26.71 5.39
N ASN A 490 15.91 27.27 4.22
CA ASN A 490 15.36 28.57 3.85
C ASN A 490 13.88 28.40 3.54
N ILE A 491 13.08 29.26 4.15
CA ILE A 491 11.64 29.31 3.95
C ILE A 491 11.38 30.25 2.77
N ASP A 492 10.77 29.72 1.71
CA ASP A 492 10.13 30.50 0.65
C ASP A 492 8.67 30.74 1.06
N PRO A 493 8.34 31.92 1.62
CA PRO A 493 7.06 32.16 2.27
C PRO A 493 5.90 32.19 1.28
N MET A 494 4.68 32.08 1.83
CA MET A 494 3.46 32.28 1.08
C MET A 494 3.35 33.74 0.65
N THR A 495 3.15 33.97 -0.66
CA THR A 495 2.91 35.29 -1.25
C THR A 495 1.53 35.38 -1.90
N ALA A 496 1.00 36.60 -2.02
CA ALA A 496 -0.26 36.87 -2.69
C ALA A 496 -0.22 36.39 -4.15
N GLU A 497 0.91 36.52 -4.83
CA GLU A 497 1.08 36.00 -6.19
C GLU A 497 0.86 34.48 -6.25
N LYS A 498 1.45 33.72 -5.32
CA LYS A 498 1.28 32.26 -5.27
C LYS A 498 -0.19 31.89 -5.02
N VAL A 499 -0.85 32.56 -4.08
CA VAL A 499 -2.26 32.33 -3.76
C VAL A 499 -3.16 32.70 -4.94
N ILE A 500 -2.98 33.88 -5.53
CA ILE A 500 -3.76 34.36 -6.67
C ILE A 500 -3.57 33.42 -7.87
N ARG A 501 -2.35 32.95 -8.13
CA ARG A 501 -2.06 31.99 -9.21
C ARG A 501 -2.87 30.71 -9.01
N GLN A 502 -2.85 30.13 -7.81
CA GLN A 502 -3.64 28.93 -7.50
C GLN A 502 -5.16 29.18 -7.65
N LEU A 503 -5.67 30.28 -7.10
CA LEU A 503 -7.09 30.66 -7.25
C LEU A 503 -7.48 30.93 -8.71
N SER A 504 -6.58 31.51 -9.51
CA SER A 504 -6.80 31.79 -10.92
C SER A 504 -6.94 30.51 -11.75
N HIS A 505 -6.13 29.48 -11.44
CA HIS A 505 -6.25 28.18 -12.10
C HIS A 505 -7.60 27.53 -11.80
N PHE A 506 -8.14 27.75 -10.60
CA PHE A 506 -9.47 27.29 -10.25
C PHE A 506 -10.56 28.08 -10.96
N SER A 507 -10.50 29.41 -10.94
CA SER A 507 -11.54 30.27 -11.50
C SER A 507 -11.60 30.26 -13.04
N GLN A 508 -10.48 29.98 -13.72
CA GLN A 508 -10.41 29.86 -15.18
C GLN A 508 -11.20 28.67 -15.74
N ASN A 509 -11.49 27.66 -14.91
CA ASN A 509 -12.36 26.54 -15.29
C ASN A 509 -13.72 26.72 -14.61
N GLU A 510 -14.60 27.50 -15.24
CA GLU A 510 -15.90 27.93 -14.70
C GLU A 510 -16.74 26.76 -14.16
N ASP A 511 -16.73 25.62 -14.85
CA ASP A 511 -17.45 24.42 -14.45
C ASP A 511 -16.84 23.72 -13.22
N LEU A 512 -15.50 23.61 -13.16
CA LEU A 512 -14.78 23.07 -12.01
C LEU A 512 -14.92 23.98 -10.79
N TYR A 513 -14.82 25.29 -11.00
CA TYR A 513 -15.01 26.31 -9.98
C TYR A 513 -16.41 26.23 -9.37
N ASN A 514 -17.47 26.22 -10.17
CA ASN A 514 -18.85 26.15 -9.67
C ASN A 514 -19.11 24.94 -8.75
N ARG A 515 -18.40 23.83 -8.95
CA ARG A 515 -18.54 22.59 -8.16
C ARG A 515 -17.74 22.60 -6.87
N THR A 516 -16.58 23.24 -6.89
CA THR A 516 -15.56 23.13 -5.85
C THR A 516 -15.48 24.39 -5.02
N LYS A 517 -16.11 25.48 -5.49
CA LYS A 517 -16.23 26.78 -4.83
C LYS A 517 -16.65 26.64 -3.38
N LYS A 518 -17.60 25.74 -3.06
CA LYS A 518 -18.00 25.51 -1.66
C LYS A 518 -16.82 24.97 -0.84
N SER A 519 -16.21 23.86 -1.23
CA SER A 519 -15.08 23.26 -0.51
C SER A 519 -13.87 24.20 -0.43
N ILE A 520 -13.53 24.90 -1.52
CA ILE A 520 -12.48 25.92 -1.54
C ILE A 520 -12.81 27.03 -0.55
N ASN A 521 -14.06 27.51 -0.54
CA ASN A 521 -14.47 28.54 0.41
C ASN A 521 -14.50 28.03 1.85
N GLU A 522 -14.79 26.75 2.11
CA GLU A 522 -14.65 26.19 3.47
C GLU A 522 -13.18 26.10 3.90
N ILE A 523 -12.28 25.66 3.01
CA ILE A 523 -10.82 25.65 3.28
C ILE A 523 -10.31 27.08 3.52
N ILE A 524 -10.70 28.05 2.70
CA ILE A 524 -10.28 29.43 2.89
C ILE A 524 -10.92 30.02 4.16
N ARG A 525 -12.17 29.66 4.45
CA ARG A 525 -12.84 30.06 5.70
C ARG A 525 -12.07 29.54 6.91
N THR A 526 -11.60 28.29 6.90
CA THR A 526 -10.82 27.74 8.03
C THR A 526 -9.50 28.46 8.24
N LEU A 527 -8.90 29.05 7.20
CA LEU A 527 -7.71 29.92 7.33
C LEU A 527 -8.02 31.29 7.96
N LEU A 528 -9.21 31.83 7.72
CA LEU A 528 -9.61 33.21 8.07
C LEU A 528 -10.43 33.33 9.36
N ILE A 529 -10.94 32.22 9.91
CA ILE A 529 -11.65 32.24 11.21
C ILE A 529 -10.66 32.13 12.36
N LYS A 530 -10.99 32.78 13.48
CA LYS A 530 -10.18 32.68 14.70
C LYS A 530 -10.32 31.31 15.34
N ARG A 531 -9.20 30.68 15.65
CA ARG A 531 -9.07 29.53 16.54
C ARG A 531 -8.12 29.92 17.67
N GLU A 532 -8.52 29.64 18.91
CA GLU A 532 -7.69 29.93 20.09
C GLU A 532 -7.24 31.41 20.23
N GLY A 533 -7.97 32.34 19.62
CA GLY A 533 -7.72 33.78 19.72
C GLY A 533 -7.14 34.43 18.45
N GLN A 534 -6.61 33.64 17.51
CA GLN A 534 -5.91 34.12 16.31
C GLN A 534 -6.40 33.39 15.05
N THR A 535 -6.31 33.99 13.87
CA THR A 535 -6.57 33.26 12.61
C THR A 535 -5.30 32.54 12.15
N TYR A 536 -5.40 31.42 11.45
CA TYR A 536 -4.19 30.75 10.97
C TYR A 536 -3.42 31.59 9.95
N LEU A 537 -4.09 32.44 9.17
CA LEU A 537 -3.40 33.41 8.31
C LEU A 537 -2.63 34.48 9.12
N ASP A 538 -3.19 34.99 10.23
CA ASP A 538 -2.45 35.89 11.14
C ASP A 538 -1.23 35.17 11.74
N TYR A 539 -1.40 33.90 12.12
CA TYR A 539 -0.33 33.07 12.65
C TYR A 539 0.83 32.92 11.67
N LEU A 540 0.53 32.67 10.40
CA LEU A 540 1.56 32.58 9.34
C LEU A 540 2.29 33.91 9.11
N ILE A 541 1.59 35.05 9.24
CA ILE A 541 2.20 36.38 9.09
C ILE A 541 3.14 36.66 10.28
N GLU A 542 2.69 36.39 11.51
CA GLU A 542 3.49 36.61 12.72
C GLU A 542 4.76 35.76 12.77
N HIS A 543 4.73 34.56 12.18
CA HIS A 543 5.85 33.62 12.16
C HIS A 543 6.66 33.68 10.85
N GLU A 544 6.50 34.74 10.05
CA GLU A 544 7.25 34.97 8.79
C GLU A 544 7.08 33.89 7.71
N PHE A 545 6.08 33.02 7.84
CA PHE A 545 5.69 32.03 6.83
C PHE A 545 4.85 32.62 5.70
N CYS A 546 4.40 33.86 5.86
CA CYS A 546 3.59 34.59 4.93
C CYS A 546 4.05 36.05 4.85
N GLU A 547 4.02 36.65 3.66
CA GLU A 547 4.36 38.06 3.50
C GLU A 547 3.36 38.96 4.26
N ALA A 548 3.87 40.03 4.88
CA ALA A 548 3.04 40.95 5.66
C ALA A 548 2.03 41.73 4.80
N THR A 549 2.28 41.91 3.51
CA THR A 549 1.40 42.63 2.57
C THR A 549 0.29 41.76 1.98
N ILE A 550 0.23 40.46 2.32
CA ILE A 550 -0.63 39.50 1.63
C ILE A 550 -2.10 39.92 1.66
N ILE A 551 -2.57 40.46 2.78
CA ILE A 551 -3.99 40.83 2.96
C ILE A 551 -4.33 41.98 2.01
N ASP A 552 -3.46 42.97 1.89
CA ASP A 552 -3.66 44.13 1.02
C ASP A 552 -3.67 43.73 -0.45
N GLU A 553 -2.75 42.86 -0.85
CA GLU A 553 -2.61 42.37 -2.22
C GLU A 553 -3.75 41.44 -2.63
N LEU A 554 -4.19 40.55 -1.73
CA LEU A 554 -5.36 39.69 -1.97
C LEU A 554 -6.65 40.52 -2.09
N LEU A 555 -6.85 41.54 -1.25
CA LEU A 555 -8.02 42.42 -1.34
C LEU A 555 -8.04 43.26 -2.63
N ALA A 556 -6.88 43.64 -3.15
CA ALA A 556 -6.73 44.37 -4.40
C ALA A 556 -6.97 43.49 -5.65
N SER A 557 -6.91 42.16 -5.52
CA SER A 557 -7.02 41.23 -6.64
C SER A 557 -8.48 41.01 -7.09
N PRO A 558 -8.80 41.25 -8.37
CA PRO A 558 -10.14 40.97 -8.91
C PRO A 558 -10.46 39.46 -8.86
N ILE A 559 -9.45 38.60 -9.04
CA ILE A 559 -9.61 37.14 -8.99
C ILE A 559 -10.07 36.70 -7.60
N VAL A 560 -9.50 37.24 -6.53
CA VAL A 560 -9.88 36.93 -5.15
C VAL A 560 -11.32 37.35 -4.90
N LYS A 561 -11.71 38.55 -5.34
CA LYS A 561 -13.07 39.07 -5.22
C LYS A 561 -14.12 38.22 -5.96
N GLU A 562 -13.77 37.64 -7.10
CA GLU A 562 -14.64 36.75 -7.88
C GLU A 562 -14.67 35.32 -7.33
N THR A 563 -13.58 34.88 -6.71
CA THR A 563 -13.38 33.49 -6.24
C THR A 563 -13.94 33.26 -4.82
N LEU A 564 -13.80 34.24 -3.94
CA LEU A 564 -14.28 34.14 -2.56
C LEU A 564 -15.78 34.38 -2.45
N SER A 565 -16.39 33.72 -1.46
CA SER A 565 -17.72 34.07 -0.99
C SER A 565 -17.69 35.45 -0.35
N TYR A 566 -18.83 36.14 -0.37
CA TYR A 566 -18.96 37.44 0.28
C TYR A 566 -18.59 37.40 1.77
N GLU A 567 -18.93 36.31 2.46
CA GLU A 567 -18.57 36.09 3.86
C GLU A 567 -17.06 36.01 4.06
N ASN A 568 -16.36 35.21 3.24
CA ASN A 568 -14.91 35.06 3.34
C ASN A 568 -14.15 36.33 2.93
N TYR A 569 -14.62 37.02 1.89
CA TYR A 569 -14.05 38.31 1.49
C TYR A 569 -14.17 39.34 2.63
N LYS A 570 -15.31 39.37 3.32
CA LYS A 570 -15.48 40.20 4.52
C LYS A 570 -14.60 39.79 5.69
N LEU A 571 -14.37 38.49 5.89
CA LEU A 571 -13.44 38.02 6.92
C LEU A 571 -12.03 38.55 6.63
N LEU A 572 -11.57 38.44 5.38
CA LEU A 572 -10.29 39.00 4.94
C LEU A 572 -10.23 40.54 5.11
N GLU A 573 -11.29 41.27 4.77
CA GLU A 573 -11.36 42.73 5.02
C GLU A 573 -11.30 43.09 6.51
N ASN A 574 -11.87 42.25 7.39
CA ASN A 574 -11.86 42.48 8.82
C ASN A 574 -10.47 42.22 9.43
N MET A 575 -9.67 41.35 8.83
CA MET A 575 -8.29 41.11 9.26
C MET A 575 -7.41 42.34 9.03
N LYS A 576 -7.60 43.09 7.94
CA LYS A 576 -6.90 44.37 7.68
C LYS A 576 -7.12 45.45 8.75
N LYS A 577 -8.20 45.34 9.54
CA LYS A 577 -8.60 46.34 10.53
C LYS A 577 -8.06 46.07 11.94
N ASN A 578 -7.46 44.90 12.15
CA ASN A 578 -6.70 44.54 13.34
C ASN A 578 -5.21 44.58 13.00
#